data_AF-A0AAV9IWW9-F1
#
_entry.id   AF-A0AAV9IWW9-F1
#
_cell.length_a   1.000
_cell.length_b   1.000
_cell.length_c   1.000
_cell.angle_alpha   90.00
_cell.angle_beta   90.00
_cell.angle_gamma   90.00
#
_symmetry.space_group_name_H-M   'P 1'
#
loop_
_entity.id
_entity.type
_entity.pdbx_description
1 polymer ?
#
loop_
_entity_poly.entity_id
_entity_poly.type
_entity_poly.pdbx_seq_one_letter_code
_entity_poly.pdbx_strand_id
1 'polypeptide(L)'
;MRADLEADDIRFSLAQTAGGYQILAVASPPVTFSADSTSAPSPTCRLLVCDDPSRFARLPHPDAQVESTIDSRWQEQQQRLGKHLWNGSKFRLGAVYTRHDRPTNDHPLCLCLGRTDYRAHQGTTLAPDALRRFRSDVPGAPDCHLANALGNAAVVITADDNVVCQRRRDSIGEAGGRWVLPGGHPEPANVDTDAGTAPRRTVERELFESVADEVREELAVPAEALSPVAFLGVVRRVADHRVTYAAQLHTTLTTEQVRAHWQRGDRDLIESVDLRFLPVRATDDIADACGWNGADAARRLDMAEDHRGALCLFLLSQNFPRWMPALPHQSPHREP
;
A
#
# COMPACT_ATOMS: atom_id res chain seq x y z
N MET A 1 -26.57 -4.83 -17.91
CA MET A 1 -25.33 -4.04 -18.16
C MET A 1 -25.36 -2.68 -17.46
N ARG A 2 -26.24 -1.72 -17.80
CA ARG A 2 -26.28 -0.42 -17.06
C ARG A 2 -26.71 -0.54 -15.59
N ALA A 3 -27.73 -1.34 -15.29
CA ALA A 3 -28.17 -1.58 -13.90
C ALA A 3 -27.13 -2.32 -13.06
N ASP A 4 -26.34 -3.21 -13.69
CA ASP A 4 -25.26 -3.94 -13.01
C ASP A 4 -24.08 -3.00 -12.70
N LEU A 5 -23.75 -2.08 -13.62
CA LEU A 5 -22.74 -1.04 -13.40
C LEU A 5 -23.13 -0.08 -12.27
N GLU A 6 -24.39 0.37 -12.22
CA GLU A 6 -24.89 1.21 -11.12
C GLU A 6 -24.86 0.47 -9.77
N ALA A 7 -25.19 -0.83 -9.76
CA ALA A 7 -25.09 -1.66 -8.55
C ALA A 7 -23.64 -1.84 -8.08
N ASP A 8 -22.70 -2.01 -9.00
CA ASP A 8 -21.27 -2.15 -8.67
C ASP A 8 -20.64 -0.83 -8.24
N ASP A 9 -21.06 0.31 -8.77
CA ASP A 9 -20.63 1.65 -8.29
C ASP A 9 -21.12 1.91 -6.85
N ILE A 10 -22.36 1.53 -6.54
CA ILE A 10 -22.90 1.59 -5.18
C ILE A 10 -22.09 0.67 -4.25
N ARG A 11 -21.82 -0.57 -4.67
CA ARG A 11 -21.01 -1.52 -3.89
C ARG A 11 -19.58 -1.04 -3.68
N PHE A 12 -18.95 -0.43 -4.68
CA PHE A 12 -17.61 0.14 -4.54
C PHE A 12 -17.56 1.32 -3.56
N SER A 13 -18.57 2.19 -3.58
CA SER A 13 -18.71 3.28 -2.60
C SER A 13 -18.95 2.73 -1.19
N LEU A 14 -19.81 1.70 -1.07
CA LEU A 14 -20.06 1.00 0.18
C LEU A 14 -18.81 0.28 0.70
N ALA A 15 -18.01 -0.34 -0.16
CA ALA A 15 -16.78 -1.03 0.20
C ALA A 15 -15.78 -0.07 0.85
N GLN A 16 -15.57 1.10 0.24
CA GLN A 16 -14.71 2.15 0.80
C GLN A 16 -15.24 2.66 2.14
N THR A 17 -16.54 2.93 2.22
CA THR A 17 -17.18 3.44 3.45
C THR A 17 -17.13 2.41 4.58
N ALA A 18 -17.60 1.19 4.33
CA ALA A 18 -17.66 0.12 5.31
C ALA A 18 -16.25 -0.38 5.66
N GLY A 19 -15.35 -0.45 4.69
CA GLY A 19 -13.97 -0.88 4.84
C GLY A 19 -13.04 0.17 5.44
N GLY A 20 -13.47 1.42 5.60
CA GLY A 20 -12.68 2.50 6.23
C GLY A 20 -11.45 2.92 5.42
N TYR A 21 -11.49 2.75 4.10
CA TYR A 21 -10.42 3.11 3.18
C TYR A 21 -10.96 3.88 1.97
N GLN A 22 -10.04 4.46 1.20
CA GLN A 22 -10.30 5.11 -0.07
C GLN A 22 -9.34 4.58 -1.12
N ILE A 23 -9.82 4.32 -2.32
CA ILE A 23 -8.98 3.98 -3.46
C ILE A 23 -8.56 5.28 -4.13
N LEU A 24 -7.26 5.57 -4.10
CA LEU A 24 -6.69 6.77 -4.72
C LEU A 24 -6.37 6.56 -6.21
N ALA A 25 -6.01 5.33 -6.58
CA ALA A 25 -5.69 4.96 -7.94
C ALA A 25 -5.94 3.48 -8.19
N VAL A 26 -6.29 3.15 -9.44
CA VAL A 26 -6.43 1.79 -9.93
C VAL A 26 -5.57 1.63 -11.17
N ALA A 27 -4.75 0.59 -11.21
CA ALA A 27 -4.03 0.16 -12.39
C ALA A 27 -4.84 -0.93 -13.09
N SER A 28 -5.35 -0.63 -14.28
CA SER A 28 -6.12 -1.58 -15.08
C SER A 28 -5.67 -1.57 -16.55
N PRO A 29 -5.12 -2.68 -17.08
CA PRO A 29 -4.76 -3.90 -16.35
C PRO A 29 -3.66 -3.62 -15.29
N PRO A 30 -3.44 -4.56 -14.34
CA PRO A 30 -2.31 -4.47 -13.41
C PRO A 30 -0.97 -4.27 -14.13
N VAL A 31 -0.11 -3.42 -13.57
CA VAL A 31 1.18 -3.07 -14.19
C VAL A 31 2.28 -3.99 -13.67
N THR A 32 2.98 -4.70 -14.54
CA THR A 32 4.18 -5.47 -14.19
C THR A 32 5.44 -4.68 -14.51
N PHE A 33 6.47 -4.81 -13.68
CA PHE A 33 7.78 -4.25 -14.01
C PHE A 33 8.48 -5.08 -15.10
N SER A 34 9.01 -4.39 -16.12
CA SER A 34 9.89 -4.99 -17.13
C SER A 34 11.23 -4.28 -17.10
N ALA A 35 12.30 -5.03 -16.78
CA ALA A 35 13.67 -4.51 -16.78
C ALA A 35 14.21 -4.25 -18.21
N ASP A 36 13.61 -4.88 -19.21
CA ASP A 36 14.03 -4.80 -20.62
C ASP A 36 13.26 -3.67 -21.34
N SER A 37 13.80 -2.45 -21.26
CA SER A 37 13.27 -1.26 -21.95
C SER A 37 13.53 -1.24 -23.47
N THR A 38 13.50 -2.39 -24.15
CA THR A 38 13.64 -2.47 -25.62
C THR A 38 12.34 -2.83 -26.34
N SER A 39 11.33 -3.35 -25.61
CA SER A 39 9.99 -3.56 -26.17
C SER A 39 9.05 -2.46 -25.67
N ALA A 40 8.34 -1.83 -26.59
CA ALA A 40 7.35 -0.81 -26.25
C ALA A 40 6.28 -1.45 -25.33
N PRO A 41 6.06 -0.93 -24.11
CA PRO A 41 4.98 -1.44 -23.25
C PRO A 41 3.64 -1.36 -23.98
N SER A 42 2.80 -2.37 -23.80
CA SER A 42 1.39 -2.39 -24.23
C SER A 42 0.71 -1.04 -23.89
N PRO A 43 -0.21 -0.52 -24.72
CA PRO A 43 -0.84 0.81 -24.56
C PRO A 43 -1.81 0.92 -23.35
N THR A 44 -1.71 0.01 -22.40
CA THR A 44 -2.67 -0.16 -21.32
C THR A 44 -1.96 0.08 -19.98
N CYS A 45 -2.11 1.29 -19.43
CA CYS A 45 -1.61 1.75 -18.12
C CYS A 45 -0.12 1.50 -17.83
N ARG A 46 0.72 2.55 -17.82
CA ARG A 46 2.11 2.48 -17.31
C ARG A 46 2.21 3.11 -15.93
N LEU A 47 3.10 2.61 -15.07
CA LEU A 47 3.44 3.27 -13.81
C LEU A 47 4.64 4.20 -14.05
N LEU A 48 4.47 5.49 -13.80
CA LEU A 48 5.54 6.49 -13.81
C LEU A 48 5.83 6.91 -12.37
N VAL A 49 7.11 6.94 -12.00
CA VAL A 49 7.52 7.46 -10.70
C VAL A 49 8.19 8.82 -10.91
N CYS A 50 7.58 9.85 -10.34
CA CYS A 50 8.15 11.19 -10.28
C CYS A 50 8.86 11.32 -8.94
N ASP A 51 10.17 11.14 -8.97
CA ASP A 51 11.01 11.18 -7.79
C ASP A 51 11.58 12.58 -7.56
N ASP A 52 11.06 13.29 -6.56
CA ASP A 52 11.56 14.61 -6.16
C ASP A 52 11.60 14.69 -4.63
N PRO A 53 12.76 14.36 -4.01
CA PRO A 53 12.88 14.18 -2.58
C PRO A 53 12.41 15.35 -1.75
N SER A 54 12.62 16.58 -2.24
CA SER A 54 12.33 17.82 -1.52
C SER A 54 10.95 18.37 -1.85
N ARG A 55 10.55 18.38 -3.12
CA ARG A 55 9.23 18.93 -3.55
C ARG A 55 8.06 18.18 -2.93
N PHE A 56 8.19 16.85 -2.79
CA PHE A 56 7.15 15.99 -2.26
C PHE A 56 7.41 15.56 -0.81
N ALA A 57 8.37 16.19 -0.11
CA ALA A 57 8.60 15.96 1.32
C ALA A 57 7.43 16.46 2.18
N ARG A 58 7.41 16.03 3.45
CA ARG A 58 6.49 16.56 4.46
C ARG A 58 6.87 18.02 4.75
N LEU A 59 5.87 18.89 4.81
CA LEU A 59 6.03 20.25 5.34
C LEU A 59 5.85 20.23 6.86
N PRO A 60 6.74 20.88 7.64
CA PRO A 60 6.51 21.06 9.08
C PRO A 60 5.16 21.71 9.35
N HIS A 61 4.52 21.31 10.46
CA HIS A 61 3.27 21.94 10.88
C HIS A 61 3.54 23.41 11.30
N PRO A 62 2.67 24.38 10.92
CA PRO A 62 2.91 25.80 11.21
C PRO A 62 2.84 26.13 12.71
N ASP A 63 2.05 25.38 13.47
CA ASP A 63 2.06 25.44 14.93
C ASP A 63 3.20 24.57 15.49
N ALA A 64 4.19 25.23 16.10
CA ALA A 64 5.37 24.61 16.70
C ALA A 64 5.02 23.69 17.88
N GLN A 65 3.93 23.94 18.61
CA GLN A 65 3.48 23.06 19.69
C GLN A 65 3.00 21.72 19.13
N VAL A 66 2.22 21.75 18.04
CA VAL A 66 1.78 20.54 17.34
C VAL A 66 2.98 19.80 16.74
N GLU A 67 3.90 20.50 16.07
CA GLU A 67 5.10 19.90 15.49
C GLU A 67 5.96 19.20 16.57
N SER A 68 6.12 19.83 17.74
CA SER A 68 6.89 19.25 18.86
C SER A 68 6.29 17.95 19.43
N THR A 69 5.02 17.65 19.13
CA THR A 69 4.42 16.38 19.56
C THR A 69 5.06 15.16 18.89
N ILE A 70 5.69 15.33 17.73
CA ILE A 70 6.44 14.26 17.04
C ILE A 70 7.54 13.72 17.95
N ASP A 71 8.29 14.62 18.58
CA ASP A 71 9.39 14.28 19.49
C ASP A 71 8.88 13.54 20.72
N SER A 72 7.80 14.05 21.30
CA SER A 72 7.16 13.44 22.48
C SER A 72 6.65 12.02 22.18
N ARG A 73 6.03 11.84 21.01
CA ARG A 73 5.57 10.52 20.54
C ARG A 73 6.72 9.57 20.28
N TRP A 74 7.80 10.06 19.68
CA TRP A 74 8.97 9.23 19.46
C TRP A 74 9.58 8.74 20.78
N GLN A 75 9.70 9.62 21.78
CA GLN A 75 10.17 9.25 23.12
C GLN A 75 9.27 8.22 23.79
N GLU A 76 7.94 8.36 23.66
CA GLU A 76 6.96 7.37 24.13
C GLU A 76 7.18 6.00 23.48
N GLN A 77 7.34 5.96 22.15
CA GLN A 77 7.61 4.71 21.44
C GLN A 77 8.97 4.11 21.80
N GLN A 78 10.00 4.92 22.01
CA GLN A 78 11.32 4.46 22.48
C GLN A 78 11.23 3.81 23.86
N GLN A 79 10.44 4.37 24.77
CA GLN A 79 10.20 3.77 26.09
C GLN A 79 9.46 2.43 25.99
N ARG A 80 8.50 2.31 25.05
CA ARG A 80 7.69 1.11 24.87
C ARG A 80 8.44 -0.03 24.16
N LEU A 81 9.18 0.27 23.11
CA LEU A 81 9.77 -0.71 22.20
C LEU A 81 11.28 -0.90 22.40
N GLY A 82 11.95 0.07 23.04
CA GLY A 82 13.39 0.00 23.37
C GLY A 82 14.27 -0.27 22.14
N LYS A 83 15.13 -1.28 22.25
CA LYS A 83 16.10 -1.67 21.20
C LYS A 83 15.47 -2.15 19.89
N HIS A 84 14.18 -2.44 19.89
CA HIS A 84 13.44 -2.91 18.71
C HIS A 84 12.86 -1.75 17.88
N LEU A 85 13.10 -0.49 18.29
CA LEU A 85 12.71 0.69 17.55
C LEU A 85 13.93 1.41 16.97
N TRP A 86 13.93 1.62 15.67
CA TRP A 86 14.89 2.46 14.97
C TRP A 86 14.18 3.42 14.01
N ASN A 87 14.81 4.55 13.71
CA ASN A 87 14.29 5.48 12.71
C ASN A 87 14.84 5.12 11.34
N GLY A 88 14.00 4.52 10.47
CA GLY A 88 14.35 4.24 9.08
C GLY A 88 13.86 5.33 8.13
N SER A 89 14.59 5.60 7.06
CA SER A 89 14.11 6.47 5.98
C SER A 89 12.97 5.80 5.21
N LYS A 90 12.03 6.59 4.71
CA LYS A 90 10.85 6.10 3.99
C LYS A 90 10.52 7.02 2.81
N PHE A 91 9.98 6.43 1.75
CA PHE A 91 9.36 7.23 0.70
C PHE A 91 8.07 7.85 1.24
N ARG A 92 7.82 9.11 0.93
CA ARG A 92 6.54 9.79 1.19
C ARG A 92 5.75 9.85 -0.11
N LEU A 93 4.49 9.41 -0.09
CA LEU A 93 3.60 9.69 -1.23
C LEU A 93 3.13 11.14 -1.15
N GLY A 94 3.61 11.98 -2.07
CA GLY A 94 3.23 13.39 -2.16
C GLY A 94 1.99 13.62 -3.02
N ALA A 95 1.88 12.88 -4.13
CA ALA A 95 0.71 12.91 -5.00
C ALA A 95 0.57 11.62 -5.81
N VAL A 96 -0.65 11.34 -6.24
CA VAL A 96 -0.98 10.27 -7.20
C VAL A 96 -2.01 10.80 -8.18
N TYR A 97 -1.77 10.62 -9.47
CA TYR A 97 -2.68 11.07 -10.53
C TYR A 97 -2.46 10.30 -11.82
N THR A 98 -3.46 10.29 -12.69
CA THR A 98 -3.34 9.77 -14.05
C THR A 98 -2.95 10.90 -15.00
N ARG A 99 -1.84 10.75 -15.74
CA ARG A 99 -1.45 11.74 -16.76
C ARG A 99 -2.22 11.44 -18.04
N HIS A 100 -2.95 12.43 -18.56
CA HIS A 100 -3.58 12.31 -19.87
C HIS A 100 -2.66 12.88 -20.94
N ASP A 101 -1.86 12.03 -21.59
CA ASP A 101 -1.04 12.47 -22.72
C ASP A 101 -1.84 12.38 -24.01
N ARG A 102 -2.30 13.54 -24.51
CA ARG A 102 -3.15 13.64 -25.70
C ARG A 102 -2.56 13.09 -27.02
N PRO A 103 -1.23 13.01 -27.25
CA PRO A 103 -0.70 12.44 -28.48
C PRO A 103 -0.59 10.91 -28.50
N THR A 104 -0.60 10.21 -27.35
CA THR A 104 -0.33 8.75 -27.30
C THR A 104 -1.53 7.88 -26.93
N ASN A 105 -2.67 8.46 -26.53
CA ASN A 105 -3.78 7.73 -25.86
C ASN A 105 -3.32 6.93 -24.62
N ASP A 106 -2.09 7.12 -24.15
CA ASP A 106 -1.58 6.51 -22.93
C ASP A 106 -2.05 7.32 -21.72
N HIS A 107 -2.48 6.59 -20.70
CA HIS A 107 -2.92 7.15 -19.43
C HIS A 107 -2.09 6.57 -18.28
N PRO A 108 -0.79 6.90 -18.18
CA PRO A 108 0.03 6.37 -17.12
C PRO A 108 -0.43 6.88 -15.75
N LEU A 109 -0.35 5.99 -14.76
CA LEU A 109 -0.48 6.33 -13.35
C LEU A 109 0.86 6.90 -12.86
N CYS A 110 0.85 8.11 -12.34
CA CYS A 110 2.01 8.78 -11.77
C CYS A 110 1.99 8.70 -10.24
N LEU A 111 3.08 8.21 -9.66
CA LEU A 111 3.37 8.31 -8.22
C LEU A 111 4.45 9.36 -8.00
N CYS A 112 4.12 10.43 -7.26
CA CYS A 112 5.07 11.48 -6.90
C CYS A 112 5.61 11.23 -5.49
N LEU A 113 6.91 10.94 -5.40
CA LEU A 113 7.56 10.48 -4.18
C LEU A 113 8.53 11.51 -3.63
N GLY A 114 8.37 11.84 -2.35
CA GLY A 114 9.32 12.60 -1.54
C GLY A 114 9.96 11.72 -0.49
N ARG A 115 10.68 12.34 0.47
CA ARG A 115 11.34 11.62 1.57
C ARG A 115 10.67 11.96 2.91
N THR A 116 10.61 10.96 3.77
CA THR A 116 10.22 11.07 5.17
C THR A 116 10.98 10.02 5.98
N ASP A 117 10.62 9.85 7.25
CA ASP A 117 11.20 8.84 8.12
C ASP A 117 10.14 8.23 9.04
N TYR A 118 10.49 7.10 9.64
CA TYR A 118 9.58 6.36 10.51
C TYR A 118 9.17 7.18 11.75
N ARG A 119 10.07 8.01 12.27
CA ARG A 119 9.81 8.92 13.38
C ARG A 119 8.71 9.93 13.06
N ALA A 120 8.81 10.64 11.95
CA ALA A 120 7.77 11.56 11.51
C ALA A 120 6.48 10.80 11.20
N HIS A 121 6.57 9.58 10.65
CA HIS A 121 5.40 8.75 10.40
C HIS A 121 4.64 8.37 11.67
N GLN A 122 5.35 7.93 12.71
CA GLN A 122 4.80 7.66 14.04
C GLN A 122 4.23 8.91 14.71
N GLY A 123 4.91 10.05 14.56
CA GLY A 123 4.52 11.31 15.19
C GLY A 123 3.40 12.09 14.49
N THR A 124 3.11 11.78 13.23
CA THR A 124 2.11 12.50 12.42
C THR A 124 1.01 11.58 11.91
N THR A 125 1.30 10.71 10.93
CA THR A 125 0.30 9.82 10.31
C THR A 125 -0.24 8.80 11.30
N LEU A 126 0.61 8.08 12.04
CA LEU A 126 0.13 7.07 13.00
C LEU A 126 -0.20 7.66 14.38
N ALA A 127 -0.13 8.98 14.54
CA ALA A 127 -0.45 9.62 15.80
C ALA A 127 -1.96 9.50 16.11
N PRO A 128 -2.35 9.33 17.39
CA PRO A 128 -3.75 9.45 17.78
C PRO A 128 -4.33 10.81 17.36
N ASP A 129 -5.50 10.78 16.74
CA ASP A 129 -6.16 11.94 16.12
C ASP A 129 -5.33 12.65 15.02
N ALA A 130 -4.53 11.89 14.25
CA ALA A 130 -3.64 12.40 13.19
C ALA A 130 -4.29 13.50 12.35
N LEU A 131 -5.47 13.25 11.79
CA LEU A 131 -6.16 14.20 10.91
C LEU A 131 -6.69 15.43 11.63
N ARG A 132 -6.99 15.35 12.92
CA ARG A 132 -7.38 16.54 13.68
C ARG A 132 -6.20 17.47 13.94
N ARG A 133 -4.99 16.90 14.07
CA ARG A 133 -3.77 17.64 14.43
C ARG A 133 -2.96 18.11 13.22
N PHE A 134 -2.83 17.27 12.20
CA PHE A 134 -1.86 17.46 11.12
C PHE A 134 -2.50 17.63 9.74
N ARG A 135 -3.83 17.56 9.62
CA ARG A 135 -4.47 17.87 8.35
C ARG A 135 -4.36 19.37 8.08
N SER A 136 -3.93 19.72 6.87
CA SER A 136 -3.87 21.10 6.42
C SER A 136 -5.21 21.57 5.86
N ASP A 137 -5.50 22.86 6.06
CA ASP A 137 -6.63 23.54 5.42
C ASP A 137 -6.28 24.04 4.01
N VAL A 138 -5.03 23.87 3.55
CA VAL A 138 -4.60 24.28 2.21
C VAL A 138 -5.35 23.47 1.14
N PRO A 139 -6.10 24.12 0.23
CA PRO A 139 -6.83 23.43 -0.82
C PRO A 139 -5.91 22.56 -1.68
N GLY A 140 -6.28 21.30 -1.85
CA GLY A 140 -5.52 20.34 -2.66
C GLY A 140 -4.26 19.79 -1.99
N ALA A 141 -3.88 20.24 -0.79
CA ALA A 141 -2.74 19.71 -0.04
C ALA A 141 -3.10 19.34 1.41
N PRO A 142 -4.22 18.63 1.68
CA PRO A 142 -4.67 18.34 3.04
C PRO A 142 -3.65 17.51 3.85
N ASP A 143 -2.76 16.80 3.16
CA ASP A 143 -1.84 15.83 3.76
C ASP A 143 -0.40 16.36 3.83
N CYS A 144 -0.18 17.66 3.56
CA CYS A 144 1.17 18.22 3.45
C CYS A 144 1.97 18.16 4.77
N HIS A 145 1.31 18.19 5.93
CA HIS A 145 1.97 18.03 7.25
C HIS A 145 2.00 16.60 7.76
N LEU A 146 1.43 15.64 7.02
CA LEU A 146 1.53 14.21 7.31
C LEU A 146 2.77 13.63 6.63
N ALA A 147 3.51 12.82 7.37
CA ALA A 147 4.67 12.10 6.85
C ALA A 147 4.28 11.14 5.72
N ASN A 148 3.15 10.45 5.85
CA ASN A 148 2.58 9.55 4.85
C ASN A 148 3.63 8.66 4.17
N ALA A 149 4.38 7.94 5.02
CA ALA A 149 5.28 6.90 4.56
C ALA A 149 4.49 5.93 3.69
N LEU A 150 4.98 5.70 2.47
CA LEU A 150 4.39 4.81 1.50
C LEU A 150 4.67 3.38 1.93
N GLY A 151 3.60 2.64 2.20
CA GLY A 151 3.67 1.20 2.48
C GLY A 151 3.30 0.38 1.25
N ASN A 152 3.48 -0.93 1.37
CA ASN A 152 3.06 -1.90 0.39
C ASN A 152 2.22 -3.02 1.02
N ALA A 153 1.36 -3.62 0.21
CA ALA A 153 0.56 -4.78 0.60
C ALA A 153 0.43 -5.74 -0.59
N ALA A 154 0.83 -6.99 -0.38
CA ALA A 154 0.85 -8.04 -1.39
C ALA A 154 -0.35 -8.99 -1.25
N VAL A 155 -1.20 -9.02 -2.26
CA VAL A 155 -2.17 -10.11 -2.44
C VAL A 155 -1.43 -11.30 -3.04
N VAL A 156 -0.94 -12.18 -2.17
CA VAL A 156 -0.23 -13.41 -2.55
C VAL A 156 -1.23 -14.54 -2.76
N ILE A 157 -1.28 -15.10 -3.96
CA ILE A 157 -2.21 -16.15 -4.37
C ILE A 157 -1.47 -17.49 -4.46
N THR A 158 -1.92 -18.47 -3.69
CA THR A 158 -1.36 -19.83 -3.67
C THR A 158 -1.77 -20.65 -4.90
N ALA A 159 -1.05 -21.74 -5.18
CA ALA A 159 -1.32 -22.64 -6.30
C ALA A 159 -2.69 -23.34 -6.22
N ASP A 160 -3.28 -23.40 -5.03
CA ASP A 160 -4.63 -23.89 -4.73
C ASP A 160 -5.65 -22.75 -4.56
N ASP A 161 -5.40 -21.59 -5.19
CA ASP A 161 -6.32 -20.44 -5.31
C ASP A 161 -6.76 -19.81 -3.98
N ASN A 162 -5.82 -19.54 -3.06
CA ASN A 162 -6.10 -18.80 -1.82
C ASN A 162 -5.21 -17.56 -1.66
N VAL A 163 -5.77 -16.49 -1.10
CA VAL A 163 -5.03 -15.31 -0.67
C VAL A 163 -4.46 -15.54 0.74
N VAL A 164 -3.16 -15.26 0.92
CA VAL A 164 -2.49 -15.34 2.22
C VAL A 164 -2.74 -14.08 3.04
N CYS A 165 -3.20 -14.24 4.28
CA CYS A 165 -3.31 -13.18 5.29
C CYS A 165 -2.52 -13.57 6.54
N GLN A 166 -1.94 -12.58 7.22
CA GLN A 166 -1.14 -12.77 8.42
C GLN A 166 -1.76 -12.04 9.61
N ARG A 167 -1.73 -12.65 10.80
CA ARG A 167 -2.07 -11.98 12.06
C ARG A 167 -0.78 -11.39 12.65
N ARG A 168 -0.69 -10.07 12.78
CA ARG A 168 0.48 -9.40 13.39
C ARG A 168 0.53 -9.65 14.89
N ARG A 169 1.73 -9.72 15.46
CA ARG A 169 1.93 -9.71 16.93
C ARG A 169 1.38 -8.41 17.52
N ASP A 170 0.85 -8.47 18.74
CA ASP A 170 0.33 -7.28 19.45
C ASP A 170 1.43 -6.25 19.77
N SER A 171 2.69 -6.71 19.89
CA SER A 171 3.84 -5.87 20.22
C SER A 171 4.30 -4.96 19.08
N ILE A 172 3.76 -5.13 17.87
CA ILE A 172 4.19 -4.38 16.69
C ILE A 172 3.56 -2.98 16.67
N GLY A 173 4.33 -1.98 16.22
CA GLY A 173 3.94 -0.57 16.25
C GLY A 173 2.79 -0.19 15.33
N GLU A 174 2.60 -0.90 14.22
CA GLU A 174 1.53 -0.66 13.25
C GLU A 174 0.66 -1.90 13.11
N ALA A 175 -0.67 -1.71 13.21
CA ALA A 175 -1.67 -2.77 13.09
C ALA A 175 -1.40 -4.00 13.99
N GLY A 176 -0.81 -3.78 15.17
CA GLY A 176 -0.54 -4.83 16.16
C GLY A 176 -1.82 -5.59 16.51
N GLY A 177 -1.75 -6.91 16.46
CA GLY A 177 -2.91 -7.74 16.72
C GLY A 177 -4.01 -7.59 15.67
N ARG A 178 -3.75 -7.16 14.44
CA ARG A 178 -4.72 -7.14 13.34
C ARG A 178 -4.28 -8.06 12.21
N TRP A 179 -5.23 -8.45 11.36
CA TRP A 179 -4.91 -9.15 10.13
C TRP A 179 -4.35 -8.17 9.10
N VAL A 180 -3.37 -8.61 8.33
CA VAL A 180 -2.78 -7.88 7.22
C VAL A 180 -2.51 -8.82 6.07
N LEU A 181 -2.19 -8.23 4.92
CA LEU A 181 -1.53 -8.93 3.82
C LEU A 181 -0.02 -8.79 4.02
N PRO A 182 0.79 -9.73 3.49
CA PRO A 182 2.24 -9.59 3.50
C PRO A 182 2.70 -8.25 2.92
N GLY A 183 3.72 -7.66 3.52
CA GLY A 183 4.26 -6.38 3.06
C GLY A 183 4.86 -5.51 4.16
N GLY A 184 5.44 -4.40 3.74
CA GLY A 184 6.09 -3.43 4.61
C GLY A 184 6.28 -2.09 3.91
N HIS A 185 7.51 -1.60 3.85
CA HIS A 185 7.78 -0.25 3.33
C HIS A 185 9.06 -0.22 2.47
N PRO A 186 8.98 0.19 1.18
CA PRO A 186 10.18 0.46 0.39
C PRO A 186 11.06 1.53 1.07
N GLU A 187 12.38 1.35 1.01
CA GLU A 187 13.32 2.21 1.71
C GLU A 187 14.16 3.04 0.73
N PRO A 188 14.20 4.38 0.88
CA PRO A 188 15.05 5.23 0.06
C PRO A 188 16.53 4.86 0.14
N ALA A 189 17.00 4.26 1.25
CA ALA A 189 18.38 3.80 1.39
C ALA A 189 18.82 2.74 0.35
N ASN A 190 17.86 2.07 -0.31
CA ASN A 190 18.13 1.13 -1.41
C ASN A 190 18.34 1.83 -2.77
N VAL A 191 18.05 3.13 -2.85
CA VAL A 191 18.06 3.91 -4.10
C VAL A 191 18.94 5.14 -3.99
N ASP A 192 18.75 5.91 -2.92
CA ASP A 192 19.54 7.09 -2.60
C ASP A 192 20.96 6.62 -2.21
N THR A 193 21.98 7.14 -2.87
CA THR A 193 23.38 6.78 -2.60
C THR A 193 24.11 7.86 -1.85
N ASP A 194 25.02 7.42 -0.97
CA ASP A 194 26.08 8.30 -0.50
C ASP A 194 26.98 8.68 -1.68
N ALA A 195 27.50 9.90 -1.64
CA ALA A 195 28.34 10.47 -2.70
C ALA A 195 29.48 9.50 -3.09
N GLY A 196 29.40 8.96 -4.32
CA GLY A 196 30.42 8.07 -4.90
C GLY A 196 30.02 6.61 -5.06
N THR A 197 28.82 6.19 -4.63
CA THR A 197 28.30 4.84 -4.89
C THR A 197 27.20 4.85 -5.95
N ALA A 198 27.14 3.79 -6.77
CA ALA A 198 26.09 3.62 -7.77
C ALA A 198 24.80 3.11 -7.08
N PRO A 199 23.61 3.60 -7.49
CA PRO A 199 22.35 3.17 -6.89
C PRO A 199 22.14 1.68 -7.09
N ARG A 200 21.70 0.99 -6.02
CA ARG A 200 21.41 -0.46 -6.10
C ARG A 200 20.20 -0.74 -6.98
N ARG A 201 19.21 0.15 -6.94
CA ARG A 201 17.93 0.08 -7.66
C ARG A 201 17.51 1.47 -8.15
N THR A 202 16.67 1.54 -9.19
CA THR A 202 15.87 2.75 -9.43
C THR A 202 14.71 2.79 -8.43
N VAL A 203 14.04 3.93 -8.26
CA VAL A 203 12.87 4.01 -7.37
C VAL A 203 11.77 3.07 -7.85
N GLU A 204 11.50 3.00 -9.15
CA GLU A 204 10.52 2.03 -9.68
C GLU A 204 10.90 0.61 -9.29
N ARG A 205 12.16 0.21 -9.53
CA ARG A 205 12.62 -1.13 -9.21
C ARG A 205 12.50 -1.44 -7.72
N GLU A 206 12.80 -0.48 -6.85
CA GLU A 206 12.61 -0.62 -5.40
C GLU A 206 11.13 -0.82 -5.02
N LEU A 207 10.17 -0.14 -5.66
CA LEU A 207 8.76 -0.37 -5.39
C LEU A 207 8.32 -1.79 -5.77
N PHE A 208 8.86 -2.39 -6.83
CA PHE A 208 8.47 -3.76 -7.20
C PHE A 208 9.26 -4.83 -6.44
N GLU A 209 10.56 -4.64 -6.24
CA GLU A 209 11.39 -5.64 -5.55
C GLU A 209 11.13 -5.65 -4.04
N SER A 210 10.93 -4.50 -3.38
CA SER A 210 10.66 -4.47 -1.94
C SER A 210 9.44 -5.29 -1.54
N VAL A 211 8.32 -5.20 -2.26
CA VAL A 211 7.12 -5.99 -1.91
C VAL A 211 7.34 -7.50 -2.14
N ALA A 212 8.17 -7.90 -3.11
CA ALA A 212 8.53 -9.31 -3.29
C ALA A 212 9.50 -9.80 -2.21
N ASP A 213 10.45 -8.94 -1.80
CA ASP A 213 11.40 -9.21 -0.71
C ASP A 213 10.63 -9.41 0.61
N GLU A 214 9.67 -8.54 0.93
CA GLU A 214 8.79 -8.68 2.11
C GLU A 214 8.01 -10.01 2.09
N VAL A 215 7.44 -10.39 0.94
CA VAL A 215 6.73 -11.69 0.81
C VAL A 215 7.67 -12.87 1.08
N ARG A 216 8.91 -12.83 0.55
CA ARG A 216 9.91 -13.88 0.79
C ARG A 216 10.29 -13.97 2.25
N GLU A 217 10.56 -12.84 2.88
CA GLU A 217 11.03 -12.76 4.26
C GLU A 217 9.93 -13.17 5.24
N GLU A 218 8.74 -12.59 5.10
CA GLU A 218 7.66 -12.83 6.05
C GLU A 218 7.01 -14.21 5.91
N LEU A 219 7.00 -14.81 4.71
CA LEU A 219 6.45 -16.16 4.48
C LEU A 219 7.54 -17.25 4.41
N ALA A 220 8.82 -16.87 4.44
CA ALA A 220 9.97 -17.77 4.28
C ALA A 220 9.90 -18.64 3.00
N VAL A 221 9.31 -18.09 1.92
CA VAL A 221 9.15 -18.78 0.63
C VAL A 221 10.31 -18.46 -0.31
N PRO A 222 10.69 -19.40 -1.20
CA PRO A 222 11.77 -19.19 -2.15
C PRO A 222 11.38 -18.18 -3.25
N ALA A 223 12.37 -17.46 -3.80
CA ALA A 223 12.12 -16.46 -4.86
C ALA A 223 11.57 -17.10 -6.13
N GLU A 224 12.10 -18.26 -6.50
CA GLU A 224 11.72 -19.03 -7.68
C GLU A 224 10.29 -19.56 -7.61
N ALA A 225 9.67 -19.55 -6.42
CA ALA A 225 8.27 -19.90 -6.25
C ALA A 225 7.32 -18.72 -6.44
N LEU A 226 7.82 -17.49 -6.66
CA LEU A 226 6.99 -16.28 -6.83
C LEU A 226 6.96 -15.85 -8.30
N SER A 227 5.77 -15.42 -8.76
CA SER A 227 5.62 -14.73 -10.03
C SER A 227 6.20 -13.32 -9.97
N PRO A 228 6.41 -12.66 -11.13
CA PRO A 228 6.60 -11.22 -11.17
C PRO A 228 5.47 -10.48 -10.45
N VAL A 229 5.82 -9.35 -9.84
CA VAL A 229 4.89 -8.47 -9.13
C VAL A 229 4.01 -7.70 -10.12
N ALA A 230 2.71 -7.68 -9.85
CA ALA A 230 1.73 -6.88 -10.58
C ALA A 230 1.15 -5.79 -9.68
N PHE A 231 1.39 -4.52 -10.00
CA PHE A 231 0.85 -3.37 -9.28
C PHE A 231 -0.63 -3.19 -9.57
N LEU A 232 -1.46 -3.08 -8.52
CA LEU A 232 -2.92 -3.00 -8.62
C LEU A 232 -3.46 -1.56 -8.45
N GLY A 233 -2.80 -0.73 -7.64
CA GLY A 233 -3.33 0.59 -7.30
C GLY A 233 -2.80 1.14 -5.98
N VAL A 234 -3.41 2.24 -5.54
CA VAL A 234 -3.06 2.93 -4.28
C VAL A 234 -4.29 3.09 -3.42
N VAL A 235 -4.14 2.78 -2.15
CA VAL A 235 -5.17 2.84 -1.12
C VAL A 235 -4.76 3.84 -0.05
N ARG A 236 -5.74 4.47 0.58
CA ARG A 236 -5.57 5.32 1.76
C ARG A 236 -6.53 4.94 2.86
N ARG A 237 -6.08 4.87 4.12
CA ARG A 237 -6.97 4.72 5.28
C ARG A 237 -7.73 6.01 5.57
N VAL A 238 -9.01 5.92 5.90
CA VAL A 238 -9.84 7.11 6.19
C VAL A 238 -9.47 7.75 7.52
N ALA A 239 -9.08 6.95 8.52
CA ALA A 239 -8.85 7.42 9.88
C ALA A 239 -7.64 8.35 10.04
N ASP A 240 -6.58 8.09 9.27
CA ASP A 240 -5.27 8.71 9.46
C ASP A 240 -4.54 9.08 8.16
N HIS A 241 -5.16 8.80 7.01
CA HIS A 241 -4.59 9.00 5.69
C HIS A 241 -3.30 8.21 5.42
N ARG A 242 -3.01 7.12 6.16
CA ARG A 242 -1.96 6.17 5.78
C ARG A 242 -2.18 5.67 4.35
N VAL A 243 -1.12 5.70 3.54
CA VAL A 243 -1.13 5.37 2.11
C VAL A 243 -0.34 4.11 1.81
N THR A 244 -0.95 3.17 1.10
CA THR A 244 -0.37 1.86 0.80
C THR A 244 -0.64 1.53 -0.66
N TYR A 245 0.39 1.17 -1.42
CA TYR A 245 0.17 0.60 -2.75
C TYR A 245 -0.09 -0.90 -2.63
N ALA A 246 -1.03 -1.39 -3.44
CA ALA A 246 -1.37 -2.79 -3.49
C ALA A 246 -0.69 -3.46 -4.69
N ALA A 247 -0.17 -4.65 -4.46
CA ALA A 247 0.39 -5.49 -5.50
C ALA A 247 -0.17 -6.92 -5.41
N GLN A 248 -0.03 -7.67 -6.49
CA GLN A 248 -0.42 -9.06 -6.60
C GLN A 248 0.78 -9.90 -7.00
N LEU A 249 0.91 -11.07 -6.38
CA LEU A 249 1.86 -12.12 -6.76
C LEU A 249 1.14 -13.47 -6.73
N HIS A 250 1.56 -14.38 -7.60
CA HIS A 250 1.22 -15.80 -7.49
C HIS A 250 2.40 -16.56 -6.92
N THR A 251 2.13 -17.58 -6.13
CA THR A 251 3.12 -18.58 -5.77
C THR A 251 2.77 -19.95 -6.33
N THR A 252 3.80 -20.71 -6.72
CA THR A 252 3.66 -22.12 -7.13
C THR A 252 3.40 -23.05 -5.95
N LEU A 253 3.44 -22.54 -4.71
CA LEU A 253 3.19 -23.30 -3.50
C LEU A 253 1.69 -23.33 -3.15
N THR A 254 1.24 -24.47 -2.64
CA THR A 254 -0.09 -24.62 -2.01
C THR A 254 -0.15 -23.95 -0.64
N THR A 255 -1.36 -23.73 -0.11
CA THR A 255 -1.56 -23.24 1.27
C THR A 255 -0.78 -24.04 2.32
N GLU A 256 -0.76 -25.37 2.20
CA GLU A 256 -0.02 -26.27 3.11
C GLU A 256 1.49 -26.01 3.03
N GLN A 257 2.03 -25.89 1.81
CA GLN A 257 3.45 -25.62 1.60
C GLN A 257 3.84 -24.24 2.11
N VAL A 258 3.04 -23.19 1.82
CA VAL A 258 3.27 -21.84 2.37
C VAL A 258 3.30 -21.86 3.89
N ARG A 259 2.33 -22.55 4.53
CA ARG A 259 2.32 -22.69 6.00
C ARG A 259 3.57 -23.40 6.50
N ALA A 260 4.00 -24.46 5.82
CA ALA A 260 5.20 -25.21 6.20
C ALA A 260 6.49 -24.38 6.03
N HIS A 261 6.56 -23.50 5.03
CA HIS A 261 7.66 -22.54 4.86
C HIS A 261 7.66 -21.52 6.00
N TRP A 262 6.53 -20.85 6.25
CA TRP A 262 6.37 -19.86 7.32
C TRP A 262 6.69 -20.42 8.71
N GLN A 263 6.32 -21.68 8.99
CA GLN A 263 6.63 -22.34 10.26
C GLN A 263 8.14 -22.61 10.45
N ARG A 264 8.90 -22.77 9.37
CA ARG A 264 10.36 -22.99 9.40
C ARG A 264 11.15 -21.68 9.33
N GLY A 265 10.50 -20.58 8.98
CA GLY A 265 11.12 -19.25 8.95
C GLY A 265 11.58 -18.80 10.34
N ASP A 266 12.52 -17.86 10.34
CA ASP A 266 13.09 -17.31 11.58
C ASP A 266 12.02 -16.59 12.39
N ARG A 267 11.67 -17.14 13.55
CA ARG A 267 10.61 -16.61 14.42
C ARG A 267 10.96 -15.27 15.07
N ASP A 268 12.25 -14.90 15.09
CA ASP A 268 12.72 -13.60 15.59
C ASP A 268 12.56 -12.49 14.54
N LEU A 269 12.53 -12.86 13.26
CA LEU A 269 12.30 -11.93 12.13
C LEU A 269 10.83 -11.86 11.72
N ILE A 270 10.06 -12.94 11.93
CA ILE A 270 8.64 -12.99 11.55
C ILE A 270 7.76 -12.24 12.56
N GLU A 271 7.21 -11.12 12.08
CA GLU A 271 6.30 -10.23 12.82
C GLU A 271 4.90 -10.84 13.05
N SER A 272 4.55 -11.92 12.34
CA SER A 272 3.24 -12.56 12.39
C SER A 272 3.18 -13.79 13.32
N VAL A 273 2.01 -14.03 13.91
CA VAL A 273 1.72 -15.17 14.81
C VAL A 273 0.83 -16.23 14.21
N ASP A 274 0.12 -15.92 13.12
CA ASP A 274 -0.74 -16.89 12.43
C ASP A 274 -0.94 -16.52 10.96
N LEU A 275 -1.32 -17.52 10.16
CA LEU A 275 -1.72 -17.38 8.77
C LEU A 275 -3.18 -17.81 8.59
N ARG A 276 -3.93 -17.05 7.80
CA ARG A 276 -5.26 -17.39 7.29
C ARG A 276 -5.23 -17.35 5.77
N PHE A 277 -5.99 -18.25 5.16
CA PHE A 277 -6.10 -18.37 3.71
C PHE A 277 -7.53 -18.08 3.30
N LEU A 278 -7.74 -17.11 2.40
CA LEU A 278 -9.05 -16.73 1.88
C LEU A 278 -9.20 -17.29 0.46
N PRO A 279 -10.15 -18.19 0.17
CA PRO A 279 -10.30 -18.76 -1.17
C PRO A 279 -10.68 -17.69 -2.20
N VAL A 280 -9.95 -17.63 -3.32
CA VAL A 280 -10.20 -16.67 -4.41
C VAL A 280 -11.55 -16.94 -5.09
N ARG A 281 -11.91 -18.22 -5.24
CA ARG A 281 -13.16 -18.64 -5.89
C ARG A 281 -14.39 -18.47 -5.00
N ALA A 282 -14.22 -18.33 -3.69
CA ALA A 282 -15.28 -17.94 -2.77
C ALA A 282 -15.26 -16.42 -2.66
N THR A 283 -15.76 -15.73 -3.70
CA THR A 283 -15.72 -14.26 -3.78
C THR A 283 -16.31 -13.57 -2.55
N ASP A 284 -17.22 -14.23 -1.85
CA ASP A 284 -17.82 -13.76 -0.60
C ASP A 284 -16.78 -13.53 0.51
N ASP A 285 -15.75 -14.37 0.66
CA ASP A 285 -14.77 -14.21 1.75
C ASP A 285 -13.91 -12.97 1.54
N ILE A 286 -13.44 -12.74 0.31
CA ILE A 286 -12.64 -11.56 -0.03
C ILE A 286 -13.54 -10.32 -0.05
N ALA A 287 -14.77 -10.43 -0.57
CA ALA A 287 -15.75 -9.34 -0.57
C ALA A 287 -16.17 -8.93 0.84
N ASP A 288 -16.35 -9.88 1.75
CA ASP A 288 -16.62 -9.61 3.17
C ASP A 288 -15.41 -8.96 3.83
N ALA A 289 -14.20 -9.50 3.59
CA ALA A 289 -12.95 -8.99 4.15
C ALA A 289 -12.67 -7.54 3.73
N CYS A 290 -12.89 -7.20 2.47
CA CYS A 290 -12.72 -5.82 1.99
C CYS A 290 -13.93 -4.91 2.27
N GLY A 291 -15.07 -5.47 2.68
CA GLY A 291 -16.30 -4.72 2.96
C GLY A 291 -17.19 -4.45 1.74
N TRP A 292 -16.91 -5.09 0.60
CA TRP A 292 -17.73 -5.03 -0.62
C TRP A 292 -19.18 -5.47 -0.42
N ASN A 293 -19.39 -6.47 0.42
CA ASN A 293 -20.74 -6.93 0.81
C ASN A 293 -21.42 -6.04 1.87
N GLY A 294 -20.80 -4.92 2.25
CA GLY A 294 -21.36 -3.92 3.14
C GLY A 294 -21.06 -4.15 4.63
N ALA A 295 -21.98 -3.73 5.48
CA ALA A 295 -21.74 -3.40 6.90
C ALA A 295 -21.89 -4.57 7.90
N ASP A 296 -22.00 -5.82 7.47
CA ASP A 296 -21.99 -6.97 8.41
C ASP A 296 -20.57 -7.20 8.97
N ALA A 297 -20.16 -6.30 9.85
CA ALA A 297 -18.85 -6.27 10.48
C ALA A 297 -18.56 -7.54 11.28
N ALA A 298 -19.60 -8.31 11.67
CA ALA A 298 -19.44 -9.53 12.46
C ALA A 298 -18.78 -10.67 11.66
N ARG A 299 -18.90 -10.68 10.33
CA ARG A 299 -18.25 -11.69 9.46
C ARG A 299 -16.88 -11.26 8.97
N ARG A 300 -16.56 -9.97 9.10
CA ARG A 300 -15.34 -9.40 8.54
C ARG A 300 -14.13 -9.80 9.38
N LEU A 301 -13.09 -10.25 8.69
CA LEU A 301 -11.76 -10.37 9.29
C LEU A 301 -11.34 -9.00 9.85
N ASP A 302 -10.95 -8.92 11.12
CA ASP A 302 -10.36 -7.70 11.69
C ASP A 302 -8.99 -7.43 11.07
N MET A 303 -9.03 -6.91 9.84
CA MET A 303 -7.91 -6.60 8.97
C MET A 303 -7.70 -5.09 8.92
N ALA A 304 -6.46 -4.63 8.86
CA ALA A 304 -6.15 -3.21 8.69
C ALA A 304 -6.84 -2.60 7.45
N GLU A 305 -7.32 -1.36 7.57
CA GLU A 305 -8.19 -0.70 6.58
C GLU A 305 -7.57 -0.64 5.18
N ASP A 306 -6.28 -0.31 5.09
CA ASP A 306 -5.54 -0.24 3.83
C ASP A 306 -5.32 -1.62 3.19
N HIS A 307 -5.14 -2.66 3.99
CA HIS A 307 -5.08 -4.04 3.49
C HIS A 307 -6.45 -4.53 3.01
N ARG A 308 -7.56 -4.09 3.64
CA ARG A 308 -8.91 -4.29 3.09
C ARG A 308 -9.06 -3.62 1.72
N GLY A 309 -8.57 -2.40 1.57
CA GLY A 309 -8.59 -1.72 0.28
C GLY A 309 -7.70 -2.40 -0.77
N ALA A 310 -6.59 -3.03 -0.38
CA ALA A 310 -5.77 -3.84 -1.28
C ALA A 310 -6.52 -5.09 -1.77
N LEU A 311 -7.28 -5.77 -0.90
CA LEU A 311 -8.19 -6.84 -1.31
C LEU A 311 -9.29 -6.34 -2.25
N CYS A 312 -9.81 -5.13 -2.03
CA CYS A 312 -10.77 -4.51 -2.94
C CYS A 312 -10.17 -4.26 -4.33
N LEU A 313 -8.94 -3.72 -4.40
CA LEU A 313 -8.23 -3.55 -5.67
C LEU A 313 -8.02 -4.88 -6.40
N PHE A 314 -7.72 -5.95 -5.66
CA PHE A 314 -7.64 -7.29 -6.22
C PHE A 314 -9.00 -7.77 -6.76
N LEU A 315 -10.09 -7.63 -6.01
CA LEU A 315 -11.42 -7.99 -6.50
C LEU A 315 -11.79 -7.23 -7.78
N LEU A 316 -11.46 -5.94 -7.84
CA LEU A 316 -11.64 -5.15 -9.05
C LEU A 316 -10.82 -5.76 -10.20
N SER A 317 -9.52 -6.05 -9.99
CA SER A 317 -8.63 -6.67 -10.98
C SER A 317 -9.17 -7.98 -11.55
N GLN A 318 -9.85 -8.79 -10.73
CA GLN A 318 -10.46 -10.06 -11.18
C GLN A 318 -11.76 -9.85 -11.97
N ASN A 319 -12.51 -8.79 -11.72
CA ASN A 319 -13.83 -8.53 -12.32
C ASN A 319 -13.81 -7.47 -13.44
N PHE A 320 -12.62 -6.96 -13.81
CA PHE A 320 -12.45 -5.80 -14.69
C PHE A 320 -13.03 -5.86 -16.11
N PRO A 321 -13.35 -7.01 -16.75
CA PRO A 321 -14.10 -6.96 -18.00
C PRO A 321 -15.49 -6.32 -17.86
N ARG A 322 -15.99 -6.10 -16.62
CA ARG A 322 -17.34 -5.62 -16.33
C ARG A 322 -17.43 -4.24 -15.67
N TRP A 323 -16.34 -3.65 -15.18
CA TRP A 323 -16.41 -2.45 -14.33
C TRP A 323 -15.37 -1.39 -14.71
N MET A 324 -15.84 -0.19 -15.09
CA MET A 324 -15.05 1.05 -15.17
C MET A 324 -15.93 2.20 -14.69
N PRO A 325 -15.72 2.73 -13.47
CA PRO A 325 -16.30 4.02 -13.12
C PRO A 325 -15.50 5.11 -13.83
N ALA A 326 -16.19 6.20 -14.18
CA ALA A 326 -15.51 7.46 -14.49
C ALA A 326 -14.83 7.95 -13.21
N LEU A 327 -13.50 7.78 -13.11
CA LEU A 327 -12.73 8.38 -12.03
C LEU A 327 -12.98 9.90 -12.04
N PRO A 328 -13.17 10.55 -10.87
CA PRO A 328 -13.31 11.99 -10.82
C PRO A 328 -12.03 12.62 -11.39
N HIS A 329 -12.18 13.43 -12.44
CA HIS A 329 -11.11 14.26 -12.96
C HIS A 329 -10.59 15.16 -11.83
N GLN A 330 -9.47 14.79 -11.21
CA GLN A 330 -8.66 15.77 -10.49
C GLN A 330 -7.99 16.62 -11.56
N SER A 331 -8.40 17.89 -11.64
CA SER A 331 -7.71 18.86 -12.47
C SER A 331 -6.25 18.88 -12.04
N PRO A 332 -5.29 18.85 -12.98
CA PRO A 332 -3.89 19.02 -12.62
C PRO A 332 -3.79 20.31 -11.82
N HIS A 333 -3.20 20.21 -10.63
CA HIS A 333 -2.83 21.38 -9.84
C HIS A 333 -2.24 22.41 -10.80
N ARG A 334 -2.87 23.59 -10.86
CA ARG A 334 -2.16 24.76 -11.38
C ARG A 334 -0.95 24.91 -10.47
N GLU A 335 0.23 24.83 -11.06
CA GLU A 335 1.49 25.11 -10.38
C GLU A 335 1.39 26.46 -9.66
N PRO A 336 2.02 26.62 -8.47
CA PRO A 336 2.25 27.93 -7.91
C PRO A 336 3.15 28.77 -8.83
#